data_AF-A0A4R6ALJ0-F1
#
_entry.id   AF-A0A4R6ALJ0-F1
#
_cell.length_a   1.000
_cell.length_b   1.000
_cell.length_c   1.000
_cell.angle_alpha   90.00
_cell.angle_beta   90.00
_cell.angle_gamma   90.00
#
_symmetry.space_group_name_H-M   'P 1'
#
loop_
_entity.id
_entity.type
_entity.pdbx_description
1 polymer ?
#
loop_
_entity_poly.entity_id
_entity_poly.type
_entity_poly.pdbx_seq_one_letter_code
_entity_poly.pdbx_strand_id
1 'polypeptide(L)'
;MKNLSLVALLVVVGCTSQQAINAQYAGESLTTVISDLGPPDEANALSDGKTEYIWRDAATEDGINSCYKRILTDGGGKIEKASYTDGRGPC
;
A
#
# COMPACT_ATOMS: atom_id res chain seq x y z
N MET A 1 26.19 -38.02 4.73
CA MET A 1 25.45 -37.29 5.79
C MET A 1 25.08 -35.93 5.23
N LYS A 2 23.76 -35.66 5.24
CA LYS A 2 22.98 -34.44 4.95
C LYS A 2 23.68 -33.21 4.34
N ASN A 3 23.24 -32.90 3.12
CA ASN A 3 23.37 -31.58 2.49
C ASN A 3 22.67 -30.53 3.38
N LEU A 4 23.43 -29.63 4.00
CA LEU A 4 22.85 -28.43 4.60
C LEU A 4 22.46 -27.49 3.48
N SER A 5 21.18 -27.55 3.08
CA SER A 5 20.56 -26.52 2.27
C SER A 5 20.54 -25.22 3.07
N LEU A 6 21.38 -24.27 2.67
CA LEU A 6 21.34 -22.89 3.14
C LEU A 6 20.03 -22.29 2.62
N VAL A 7 18.99 -22.30 3.45
CA VAL A 7 17.77 -21.54 3.18
C VAL A 7 18.14 -20.07 3.35
N ALA A 8 18.36 -19.38 2.23
CA ALA A 8 18.47 -17.94 2.16
C ALA A 8 17.10 -17.36 2.56
N LEU A 9 16.91 -17.11 3.85
CA LEU A 9 15.80 -16.32 4.35
C LEU A 9 16.08 -14.87 3.95
N LEU A 10 15.60 -14.45 2.79
CA LEU A 10 15.45 -13.03 2.48
C LEU A 10 14.40 -12.48 3.44
N VAL A 11 14.88 -11.98 4.58
CA VAL A 11 14.08 -11.13 5.45
C VAL A 11 13.95 -9.81 4.71
N VAL A 12 12.89 -9.70 3.89
CA VAL A 12 12.43 -8.41 3.39
C VAL A 12 11.83 -7.70 4.60
N VAL A 13 12.69 -7.08 5.41
CA VAL A 13 12.26 -6.02 6.32
C VAL A 13 11.83 -4.89 5.38
N GLY A 14 10.57 -4.91 4.98
CA GLY A 14 9.98 -3.90 4.13
C GLY A 14 9.95 -2.60 4.92
N CYS A 15 11.02 -1.80 4.82
CA CYS A 15 10.85 -0.36 4.86
C CYS A 15 9.92 -0.02 3.68
N THR A 16 8.61 -0.06 3.90
CA THR A 16 7.60 0.46 2.98
C THR A 16 7.74 1.97 2.95
N SER A 17 8.85 2.46 2.39
CA SER A 17 9.03 3.86 2.10
C SER A 17 7.98 4.30 1.08
N GLN A 18 7.49 5.53 1.20
CA GLN A 18 6.61 6.17 0.22
C GLN A 18 7.06 5.98 -1.26
N GLN A 19 8.36 5.86 -1.55
CA GLN A 19 8.85 5.62 -2.92
C GLN A 19 8.62 4.17 -3.39
N ALA A 20 8.69 3.20 -2.49
CA ALA A 20 8.50 1.79 -2.82
C ALA A 20 7.06 1.47 -3.19
N ILE A 21 6.06 2.04 -2.48
CA ILE A 21 4.65 1.74 -2.74
C ILE A 21 4.16 2.33 -4.08
N ASN A 22 4.64 3.52 -4.45
CA ASN A 22 4.28 4.12 -5.73
C ASN A 22 4.90 3.36 -6.91
N ALA A 23 6.16 2.94 -6.78
CA ALA A 23 6.81 2.13 -7.80
C ALA A 23 6.16 0.74 -7.94
N GLN A 24 5.64 0.17 -6.85
CA GLN A 24 5.00 -1.14 -6.84
C GLN A 24 3.64 -1.14 -7.55
N TYR A 25 2.81 -0.12 -7.34
CA TYR A 25 1.40 -0.17 -7.78
C TYR A 25 1.04 0.79 -8.91
N ALA A 26 1.88 1.75 -9.29
CA ALA A 26 1.51 2.68 -10.37
C ALA A 26 1.24 1.95 -11.69
N GLY A 27 0.08 2.20 -12.29
CA GLY A 27 -0.37 1.57 -13.53
C GLY A 27 -0.99 0.17 -13.37
N GLU A 28 -0.90 -0.42 -12.19
CA GLU A 28 -1.52 -1.71 -11.87
C GLU A 28 -3.05 -1.61 -11.77
N SER A 29 -3.70 -2.77 -11.72
CA SER A 29 -5.13 -2.86 -11.42
C SER A 29 -5.40 -2.78 -9.92
N LEU A 30 -6.54 -2.21 -9.53
CA LEU A 30 -7.00 -2.26 -8.14
C LEU A 30 -7.08 -3.70 -7.61
N THR A 31 -7.43 -4.67 -8.45
CA THR A 31 -7.48 -6.09 -8.08
C THR A 31 -6.12 -6.64 -7.64
N THR A 32 -5.02 -6.19 -8.26
CA THR A 32 -3.65 -6.53 -7.83
C THR A 32 -3.42 -6.05 -6.40
N VAL A 33 -3.75 -4.79 -6.13
CA VAL A 33 -3.56 -4.18 -4.81
C VAL A 33 -4.39 -4.87 -3.74
N ILE A 34 -5.65 -5.19 -4.01
CA ILE A 34 -6.53 -5.90 -3.07
C ILE A 34 -6.03 -7.32 -2.81
N SER A 35 -5.45 -7.99 -3.81
CA SER A 35 -4.83 -9.30 -3.62
C SER A 35 -3.63 -9.24 -2.67
N ASP A 36 -2.86 -8.15 -2.72
CA ASP A 36 -1.64 -7.97 -1.92
C ASP A 36 -1.92 -7.45 -0.51
N LEU A 37 -2.86 -6.51 -0.36
CA LEU A 37 -3.12 -5.79 0.89
C LEU A 37 -4.41 -6.25 1.60
N GLY A 38 -5.24 -7.03 0.94
CA GLY A 38 -6.61 -7.30 1.39
C GLY A 38 -7.58 -6.16 1.06
N PRO A 39 -8.83 -6.24 1.54
CA PRO A 39 -9.83 -5.20 1.30
C PRO A 39 -9.41 -3.87 1.97
N PRO A 40 -9.72 -2.73 1.36
CA PRO A 40 -9.46 -1.42 1.95
C PRO A 40 -10.37 -1.17 3.16
N ASP A 41 -9.88 -0.35 4.09
CA ASP A 41 -10.67 0.18 5.19
C ASP A 41 -11.73 1.18 4.70
N GLU A 42 -11.35 2.03 3.75
CA GLU A 42 -12.19 3.09 3.21
C GLU A 42 -12.04 3.19 1.70
N ALA A 43 -13.14 3.57 1.03
CA ALA A 43 -13.18 3.85 -0.40
C ALA A 43 -13.99 5.13 -0.63
N ASN A 44 -13.30 6.18 -1.07
CA ASN A 44 -13.84 7.53 -1.24
C ASN A 44 -13.92 7.86 -2.74
N ALA A 45 -15.14 7.93 -3.27
CA ALA A 45 -15.37 8.39 -4.63
C ALA A 45 -15.12 9.91 -4.74
N LEU A 46 -14.33 10.32 -5.72
CA LEU A 46 -14.00 11.71 -6.01
C LEU A 46 -14.87 12.25 -7.15
N SER A 47 -15.06 13.57 -7.18
CA SER A 47 -15.97 14.23 -8.14
C SER A 47 -15.50 14.17 -9.59
N ASP A 48 -14.22 13.85 -9.84
CA ASP A 48 -13.62 13.67 -11.16
C ASP A 48 -13.71 12.22 -11.67
N GLY A 49 -14.48 11.36 -10.99
CA GLY A 49 -14.67 9.96 -11.34
C GLY A 49 -13.56 9.04 -10.82
N LYS A 50 -12.57 9.59 -10.10
CA LYS A 50 -11.54 8.79 -9.42
C LYS A 50 -12.06 8.20 -8.13
N THR A 51 -11.34 7.21 -7.60
CA THR A 51 -11.62 6.67 -6.27
C THR A 51 -10.33 6.56 -5.49
N GLU A 52 -10.35 7.02 -4.25
CA GLU A 52 -9.27 6.82 -3.31
C GLU A 52 -9.60 5.67 -2.36
N TYR A 53 -8.69 4.70 -2.27
CA TYR A 53 -8.77 3.57 -1.36
C TYR A 53 -7.72 3.71 -0.27
N ILE A 54 -8.10 3.43 0.98
CA ILE A 54 -7.25 3.65 2.16
C ILE A 54 -7.13 2.34 2.94
N TRP A 55 -5.91 1.96 3.31
CA TRP A 55 -5.60 0.93 4.29
C TRP A 55 -4.85 1.57 5.46
N ARG A 56 -5.35 1.35 6.67
CA ARG A 56 -4.67 1.71 7.90
C ARG A 56 -3.56 0.70 8.18
N ASP A 57 -2.35 1.19 8.42
CA ASP A 57 -1.34 0.31 9.01
C ASP A 57 -1.67 0.08 10.49
N ALA A 58 -1.54 -1.17 10.94
CA ALA A 58 -1.90 -1.53 12.30
C ALA A 58 -0.79 -1.07 13.25
N ALA A 59 -1.15 -0.13 14.14
CA ALA A 59 -0.41 0.35 15.32
C ALA A 59 0.70 1.39 15.08
N THR A 60 0.30 2.66 15.19
CA THR A 60 0.99 3.60 16.09
C THR A 60 -0.02 4.02 17.15
N GLU A 61 0.26 3.71 18.41
CA GLU A 61 -0.64 3.56 19.58
C GLU A 61 -1.64 4.68 19.93
N ASP A 62 -1.71 5.78 19.17
CA ASP A 62 -2.43 7.00 19.61
C ASP A 62 -3.57 7.44 18.68
N GLY A 63 -3.78 6.77 17.54
CA GLY A 63 -4.78 7.15 16.53
C GLY A 63 -4.50 8.47 15.78
N ILE A 64 -3.53 9.26 16.24
CA ILE A 64 -3.15 10.58 15.71
C ILE A 64 -1.97 10.51 14.72
N ASN A 65 -1.14 9.46 14.80
CA ASN A 65 0.08 9.29 13.99
C ASN A 65 0.03 8.03 13.10
N SER A 66 -1.16 7.52 12.80
CA SER A 66 -1.30 6.32 11.97
C SER A 66 -0.83 6.60 10.55
N CYS A 67 0.06 5.76 10.03
CA CYS A 67 0.40 5.76 8.61
C CYS A 67 -0.68 5.01 7.82
N TYR A 68 -1.00 5.53 6.64
CA TYR A 68 -2.01 4.98 5.75
C TYR A 68 -1.38 4.67 4.40
N LYS A 69 -1.73 3.50 3.84
CA LYS A 69 -1.52 3.24 2.41
C LYS A 69 -2.72 3.82 1.67
N ARG A 70 -2.50 4.79 0.79
CA ARG A 70 -3.55 5.46 -0.01
C ARG A 70 -3.31 5.21 -1.48
N ILE A 71 -4.33 4.71 -2.18
CA ILE A 71 -4.28 4.30 -3.58
C ILE A 71 -5.35 5.08 -4.33
N LEU A 72 -4.94 5.88 -5.30
CA LEU A 72 -5.82 6.64 -6.18
C LEU A 72 -5.97 5.88 -7.50
N THR A 73 -7.20 5.51 -7.85
CA THR A 73 -7.51 4.96 -9.17
C THR A 73 -8.05 6.01 -10.12
N ASP A 74 -7.82 5.81 -11.41
CA ASP A 74 -8.64 6.43 -12.44
C ASP A 74 -10.08 5.87 -12.40
N GLY A 75 -10.97 6.44 -13.22
CA GLY A 75 -12.36 5.97 -13.35
C GLY A 75 -12.50 4.59 -14.02
N GLY A 76 -11.40 3.99 -14.48
CA GLY A 76 -11.33 2.64 -15.03
C GLY A 76 -10.75 1.59 -14.07
N GLY A 77 -10.37 2.00 -12.84
CA GLY A 77 -9.82 1.11 -11.82
C GLY A 77 -8.32 0.83 -11.96
N LYS A 78 -7.58 1.60 -12.76
CA LYS A 78 -6.11 1.56 -12.79
C LYS A 78 -5.53 2.54 -11.79
N ILE A 79 -4.42 2.17 -11.17
CA ILE A 79 -3.76 3.02 -10.18
C ILE A 79 -3.03 4.18 -10.88
N GLU A 80 -3.41 5.42 -10.56
CA GLU A 80 -2.66 6.61 -10.97
C GLU A 80 -1.55 6.95 -9.97
N LYS A 81 -1.81 6.72 -8.67
CA LYS A 81 -0.90 7.09 -7.60
C LYS A 81 -1.06 6.18 -6.40
N ALA A 82 0.05 5.79 -5.78
CA ALA A 82 0.05 5.12 -4.49
C ALA A 82 0.94 5.85 -3.49
N SER A 83 0.55 5.83 -2.21
CA SER A 83 1.26 6.54 -1.15
C SER A 83 1.18 5.88 0.21
N TYR A 84 2.19 6.16 1.04
CA TYR A 84 2.30 5.75 2.43
C TYR A 84 2.55 7.00 3.27
N THR A 85 1.51 7.48 3.97
CA THR A 85 1.48 8.82 4.58
C THR A 85 0.57 8.85 5.79
N ASP A 86 0.89 9.70 6.77
CA ASP A 86 0.04 10.02 7.94
C ASP A 86 -0.96 11.16 7.68
N GLY A 87 -1.00 11.68 6.44
CA GLY A 87 -1.79 12.85 6.06
C GLY A 87 -1.07 14.20 6.20
N ARG A 88 0.12 14.23 6.82
CA ARG A 88 1.00 15.42 6.94
C ARG A 88 2.27 15.28 6.13
N GLY A 89 2.76 14.05 5.94
CA GLY A 89 3.96 13.75 5.19
C GLY A 89 4.13 12.26 4.89
N PRO A 90 5.18 11.89 4.18
CA PRO A 90 5.51 10.49 3.96
C PRO A 90 5.86 9.80 5.28
N CYS A 91 5.39 8.57 5.40
CA CYS A 91 6.01 7.55 6.22
C CYS A 91 7.01 6.76 5.31
#